data_AF-A0A932CZ53-F1
#
_entry.id   AF-A0A932CZ53-F1
#
_cell.length_a   1.000
_cell.length_b   1.000
_cell.length_c   1.000
_cell.angle_alpha   90.00
_cell.angle_beta   90.00
_cell.angle_gamma   90.00
#
_symmetry.space_group_name_H-M   'P 1'
#
loop_
_entity.id
_entity.type
_entity.pdbx_description
1 polymer ?
#
loop_
_entity_poly.entity_id
_entity_poly.type
_entity_poly.pdbx_seq_one_letter_code
_entity_poly.pdbx_strand_id
1 'polypeptide(L)'
;MTGPVARRWLTAVLVALSFLALVYARVLWEARAEYREGDDWIARGDPDEAIVHYRRAAHWYAPVNPWVPAALDRLRAIGDRARREGQIDRALAAYRAIRGSILGTRSFYTPMPGRLRAANRAISALMAKQPRPAQDLGKSERQLAREHHELLLRDDTPSVLWSVVLLSGFFTWIAGAFGFIYRGLEADGRLVRPLAIRWLFAVAGGLAAWVVGMILA
;
A
#
# COMPACT_ATOMS: atom_id res chain seq x y z
N MET A 1 6.51 44.74 -2.37
CA MET A 1 7.22 44.56 -1.09
C MET A 1 6.51 43.47 -0.29
N THR A 2 6.96 42.21 -0.36
CA THR A 2 6.40 41.13 0.45
C THR A 2 6.94 41.25 1.88
N GLY A 3 6.06 41.37 2.87
CA GLY A 3 6.46 41.57 4.27
C GLY A 3 7.31 40.42 4.84
N PRO A 4 7.95 40.59 6.00
CA PRO A 4 8.85 39.59 6.60
C PRO A 4 8.18 38.22 6.84
N VAL A 5 6.86 38.20 7.05
CA VAL A 5 6.05 36.97 7.17
C VAL A 5 5.97 36.22 5.83
N ALA A 6 5.76 36.94 4.72
CA ALA A 6 5.70 36.33 3.38
C ALA A 6 7.05 35.73 2.95
N ARG A 7 8.16 36.36 3.34
CA ARG A 7 9.51 35.80 3.11
C ARG A 7 9.73 34.49 3.88
N ARG A 8 9.26 34.40 5.14
CA ARG A 8 9.36 33.17 5.95
C ARG A 8 8.55 32.02 5.34
N TRP A 9 7.31 32.28 4.90
CA TRP A 9 6.50 31.27 4.21
C TRP A 9 7.11 30.82 2.90
N LEU A 10 7.63 31.75 2.09
CA LEU A 10 8.32 31.41 0.85
C LEU A 10 9.52 30.50 1.12
N THR A 11 10.36 30.83 2.11
CA THR A 11 11.49 29.98 2.49
C THR A 11 11.03 28.60 2.96
N ALA A 12 9.99 28.51 3.79
CA ALA A 12 9.45 27.22 4.26
C ALA A 12 8.94 26.36 3.09
N VAL A 13 8.22 26.96 2.14
CA VAL A 13 7.74 26.28 0.93
C VAL A 13 8.91 25.80 0.09
N LEU A 14 9.93 26.63 -0.14
CA LEU A 14 11.10 26.24 -0.92
C LEU A 14 11.88 25.09 -0.26
N VAL A 15 12.03 25.10 1.06
CA VAL A 15 12.65 24.00 1.81
C VAL A 15 11.84 22.72 1.67
N ALA A 16 10.52 22.80 1.84
CA ALA A 16 9.63 21.65 1.67
C ALA A 16 9.68 21.09 0.25
N LEU A 17 9.65 21.94 -0.78
CA LEU A 17 9.76 21.52 -2.18
C LEU A 17 11.13 20.91 -2.49
N SER A 18 12.21 21.48 -1.95
CA SER A 18 13.56 20.94 -2.12
C SER A 18 13.70 19.56 -1.48
N PHE A 19 13.11 19.37 -0.30
CA PHE A 19 13.05 18.07 0.37
C PHE A 19 12.24 17.06 -0.44
N LEU A 20 11.05 17.43 -0.92
CA LEU A 20 10.23 16.59 -1.78
C LEU A 20 10.94 16.20 -3.08
N ALA A 21 11.67 17.14 -3.70
CA ALA A 21 12.47 16.89 -4.88
C ALA A 21 13.60 15.89 -4.60
N LEU A 22 14.27 16.00 -3.45
CA LEU A 22 15.31 15.05 -3.03
C LEU A 22 14.75 13.64 -2.82
N VAL A 23 13.60 13.53 -2.14
CA VAL A 23 12.91 12.25 -1.93
C VAL A 23 12.49 11.64 -3.27
N TYR A 24 11.90 12.44 -4.17
CA TYR A 24 11.50 11.99 -5.50
C TYR A 24 12.71 11.51 -6.33
N ALA A 25 13.82 12.26 -6.31
CA ALA A 25 15.06 11.87 -6.97
C ALA A 25 15.59 10.53 -6.44
N ARG A 26 15.54 10.31 -5.12
CA ARG A 26 15.90 9.03 -4.50
C ARG A 26 15.02 7.90 -5.01
N VAL A 27 13.70 8.08 -5.04
CA VAL A 27 12.76 7.06 -5.55
C VAL A 27 13.08 6.69 -7.00
N LEU A 28 13.35 7.67 -7.86
CA LEU A 28 13.72 7.40 -9.25
C LEU A 28 15.07 6.66 -9.37
N TRP A 29 16.05 7.03 -8.55
CA TRP A 29 17.36 6.40 -8.54
C TRP A 29 17.26 4.92 -8.15
N GLU A 30 16.58 4.62 -7.04
CA GLU A 30 16.42 3.26 -6.54
C GLU A 30 15.56 2.41 -7.50
N ALA A 31 14.49 2.98 -8.07
CA ALA A 31 13.69 2.28 -9.08
C ALA A 31 14.53 1.89 -10.31
N ARG A 32 15.39 2.80 -10.77
CA ARG A 32 16.29 2.57 -11.90
C ARG A 32 17.35 1.53 -11.56
N ALA A 33 17.95 1.60 -10.38
CA ALA A 33 18.99 0.68 -9.96
C ALA A 33 18.46 -0.76 -9.90
N GLU A 34 17.33 -0.96 -9.21
CA GLU A 34 16.67 -2.26 -9.12
C GLU A 34 16.18 -2.76 -10.49
N TYR A 35 15.70 -1.87 -11.37
CA TYR A 35 15.32 -2.26 -12.73
C TYR A 35 16.53 -2.78 -13.53
N ARG A 36 17.67 -2.10 -13.43
CA ARG A 36 18.91 -2.50 -14.13
C ARG A 36 19.48 -3.80 -13.59
N GLU A 37 19.46 -3.98 -12.28
CA GLU A 37 19.88 -5.25 -11.66
C GLU A 37 19.00 -6.41 -12.17
N GLY A 38 17.69 -6.18 -12.32
CA GLY A 38 16.80 -7.16 -12.96
C GLY A 38 17.18 -7.50 -14.41
N ASP A 39 17.52 -6.48 -15.21
CA ASP A 39 18.02 -6.68 -16.59
C ASP A 39 19.34 -7.47 -16.59
N ASP A 40 20.24 -7.23 -15.63
CA ASP A 40 21.51 -7.95 -15.49
C ASP A 40 21.30 -9.43 -15.12
N TRP A 41 20.35 -9.75 -14.23
CA TRP A 41 19.98 -11.14 -13.90
C TRP A 41 19.36 -11.87 -15.09
N ILE A 42 18.53 -11.19 -15.89
CA ILE A 42 18.03 -11.74 -17.15
C ILE A 42 19.17 -12.06 -18.11
N ALA A 43 20.17 -11.17 -18.23
CA ALA A 43 21.33 -11.41 -19.09
C ALA A 43 22.17 -12.60 -18.63
N ARG A 44 22.21 -12.89 -17.32
CA ARG A 44 22.86 -14.07 -16.73
C ARG A 44 22.04 -15.36 -16.86
N GLY A 45 20.81 -15.27 -17.37
CA GLY A 45 19.93 -16.43 -17.52
C GLY A 45 19.18 -16.84 -16.26
N ASP A 46 19.11 -15.98 -15.25
CA ASP A 46 18.38 -16.22 -14.00
C ASP A 46 17.12 -15.33 -13.92
N PRO A 47 15.99 -15.80 -14.47
CA PRO A 47 14.74 -15.04 -14.42
C PRO A 47 14.10 -15.02 -13.02
N ASP A 48 14.49 -15.93 -12.11
CA ASP A 48 13.88 -15.99 -10.78
C ASP A 48 14.41 -14.85 -9.90
N GLU A 49 15.73 -14.61 -9.93
CA GLU A 49 16.32 -13.42 -9.28
C GLU A 49 15.88 -12.11 -9.96
N ALA A 50 15.74 -12.12 -11.29
CA ALA A 50 15.21 -10.95 -11.99
C ALA A 50 13.80 -10.55 -11.52
N ILE A 51 12.92 -11.52 -11.21
CA ILE A 51 11.59 -11.24 -10.63
C ILE A 51 11.72 -10.46 -9.32
N VAL A 52 12.68 -10.79 -8.46
CA VAL A 52 12.90 -10.10 -7.18
C VAL A 52 13.23 -8.63 -7.41
N HIS A 53 14.18 -8.34 -8.30
CA HIS A 53 14.65 -6.99 -8.59
C HIS A 53 13.60 -6.15 -9.33
N TYR A 54 12.93 -6.69 -10.36
CA TYR A 54 11.84 -5.98 -11.01
C TYR A 54 10.66 -5.71 -10.07
N ARG A 55 10.37 -6.62 -9.13
CA ARG A 55 9.36 -6.37 -8.09
C ARG A 55 9.75 -5.19 -7.21
N ARG A 56 11.01 -5.10 -6.78
CA ARG A 56 11.50 -3.97 -5.97
C ARG A 56 11.43 -2.66 -6.76
N ALA A 57 11.86 -2.66 -8.02
CA ALA A 57 11.72 -1.51 -8.91
C ALA A 57 10.26 -1.05 -9.04
N ALA A 58 9.32 -1.98 -9.16
CA ALA A 58 7.89 -1.68 -9.23
C ALA A 58 7.29 -1.15 -7.91
N HIS A 59 7.90 -1.43 -6.75
CA HIS A 59 7.49 -0.87 -5.45
C HIS A 59 7.95 0.57 -5.25
N TRP A 60 8.99 1.03 -5.94
CA TRP A 60 9.44 2.41 -5.95
C TRP A 60 8.51 3.32 -6.77
N TYR A 61 7.22 3.26 -6.45
CA TYR A 61 6.19 4.04 -7.13
C TYR A 61 6.26 5.51 -6.76
N ALA A 62 6.36 6.33 -7.79
CA ALA A 62 6.03 7.74 -7.75
C ALA A 62 5.31 8.10 -9.05
N PRO A 63 4.44 9.13 -9.04
CA PRO A 63 3.82 9.62 -10.26
C PRO A 63 4.87 9.91 -11.34
N VAL A 64 4.59 9.50 -12.57
CA VAL A 64 5.46 9.72 -13.76
C VAL A 64 6.80 8.95 -13.70
N ASN A 65 7.03 8.06 -12.73
CA ASN A 65 8.21 7.21 -12.73
C ASN A 65 8.17 6.22 -13.92
N PRO A 66 9.10 6.28 -14.90
CA PRO A 66 9.08 5.40 -16.07
C PRO A 66 9.52 3.96 -15.77
N TRP A 67 10.27 3.75 -14.69
CA TRP A 67 10.85 2.44 -14.35
C TRP A 67 9.82 1.47 -13.80
N VAL A 68 8.76 1.97 -13.16
CA VAL A 68 7.67 1.13 -12.62
C VAL A 68 6.90 0.42 -13.74
N PRO A 69 6.31 1.11 -14.73
CA PRO A 69 5.61 0.42 -15.81
C PRO A 69 6.55 -0.49 -16.61
N ALA A 70 7.81 -0.09 -16.81
CA ALA A 70 8.82 -0.91 -17.47
C ALA A 70 9.11 -2.22 -16.68
N ALA A 71 9.31 -2.14 -15.37
CA ALA A 71 9.53 -3.32 -14.52
C ALA A 71 8.32 -4.25 -14.52
N LEU A 72 7.10 -3.71 -14.48
CA LEU A 72 5.87 -4.49 -14.59
C LEU A 72 5.74 -5.17 -15.97
N ASP A 73 6.22 -4.54 -17.05
CA ASP A 73 6.27 -5.15 -18.39
C ASP A 73 7.31 -6.28 -18.45
N ARG A 74 8.47 -6.12 -17.81
CA ARG A 74 9.47 -7.19 -17.68
C ARG A 74 8.94 -8.38 -16.90
N LEU A 75 8.32 -8.16 -15.74
CA LEU A 75 7.65 -9.21 -14.96
C LEU A 75 6.61 -9.94 -15.79
N ARG A 76 5.80 -9.19 -16.55
CA ARG A 76 4.78 -9.80 -17.43
C ARG A 76 5.42 -10.66 -18.51
N ALA A 77 6.50 -10.19 -19.13
CA ALA A 77 7.22 -10.95 -20.15
C ALA A 77 7.79 -12.27 -19.59
N ILE A 78 8.35 -12.23 -18.37
CA ILE A 78 8.82 -13.44 -17.66
C ILE A 78 7.65 -14.39 -17.41
N GLY A 79 6.54 -13.88 -16.87
CA GLY A 79 5.36 -14.70 -16.60
C GLY A 79 4.75 -15.32 -17.86
N ASP A 80 4.66 -14.55 -18.95
CA ASP A 80 4.16 -15.01 -20.25
C ASP A 80 5.07 -16.09 -20.85
N ARG A 81 6.39 -15.94 -20.74
CA ARG A 81 7.37 -16.93 -21.20
C ARG A 81 7.30 -18.21 -20.37
N ALA A 82 7.40 -18.11 -19.05
CA ALA A 82 7.34 -19.25 -18.13
C ALA A 82 6.03 -20.05 -18.32
N ARG A 83 4.91 -19.35 -18.55
CA ARG A 83 3.62 -19.99 -18.86
C ARG A 83 3.65 -20.81 -20.16
N ARG A 84 4.31 -20.32 -21.22
CA ARG A 84 4.47 -21.07 -22.48
C ARG A 84 5.39 -22.28 -22.32
N GLU A 85 6.40 -22.16 -21.47
CA GLU A 85 7.37 -23.22 -21.17
C GLU A 85 6.86 -24.23 -20.13
N GLY A 86 5.62 -24.08 -19.64
CA GLY A 86 5.02 -24.98 -18.64
C GLY A 86 5.56 -24.80 -17.21
N GLN A 87 6.38 -23.77 -16.97
CA GLN A 87 6.96 -23.45 -15.66
C GLN A 87 5.94 -22.68 -14.80
N ILE A 88 4.97 -23.40 -14.26
CA ILE A 88 3.80 -22.81 -13.57
C ILE A 88 4.23 -21.95 -12.37
N ASP A 89 5.17 -22.41 -11.55
CA ASP A 89 5.57 -21.71 -10.33
C ASP A 89 6.28 -20.38 -10.62
N ARG A 90 7.18 -20.35 -11.61
CA ARG A 90 7.84 -19.12 -12.09
C ARG A 90 6.83 -18.15 -12.68
N ALA A 91 5.88 -18.65 -13.47
CA ALA A 91 4.82 -17.81 -14.02
C ALA A 91 3.98 -17.18 -12.90
N LEU A 92 3.59 -17.97 -11.89
CA LEU A 92 2.87 -17.48 -10.71
C LEU A 92 3.68 -16.45 -9.92
N ALA A 93 4.97 -16.70 -9.69
CA ALA A 93 5.84 -15.77 -8.99
C ALA A 93 5.86 -14.39 -9.68
N ALA A 94 6.02 -14.36 -11.00
CA ALA A 94 6.05 -13.14 -11.78
C ALA A 94 4.71 -12.36 -11.73
N TYR A 95 3.57 -13.02 -11.93
CA TYR A 95 2.27 -12.33 -11.84
C TYR A 95 1.90 -11.93 -10.42
N ARG A 96 2.28 -12.72 -9.40
CA ARG A 96 2.13 -12.34 -7.98
C ARG A 96 3.00 -11.13 -7.63
N ALA A 97 4.20 -11.02 -8.21
CA ALA A 97 5.03 -9.83 -8.07
C ALA A 97 4.36 -8.58 -8.67
N ILE A 98 3.72 -8.69 -9.83
CA ILE A 98 2.91 -7.59 -10.41
C ILE A 98 1.77 -7.20 -9.47
N ARG A 99 0.95 -8.18 -9.05
CA ARG A 99 -0.18 -7.95 -8.14
C ARG A 99 0.28 -7.31 -6.84
N GLY A 100 1.31 -7.86 -6.21
CA GLY A 100 1.87 -7.38 -4.95
C GLY A 100 2.39 -5.95 -5.07
N SER A 101 3.12 -5.62 -6.15
CA SER A 101 3.66 -4.27 -6.34
C SER A 101 2.56 -3.23 -6.54
N ILE A 102 1.53 -3.55 -7.32
CA ILE A 102 0.40 -2.62 -7.53
C ILE A 102 -0.42 -2.44 -6.25
N LEU A 103 -0.71 -3.53 -5.53
CA LEU A 103 -1.48 -3.44 -4.29
C LEU A 103 -0.68 -2.86 -3.12
N GLY A 104 0.64 -3.03 -3.10
CA GLY A 104 1.53 -2.45 -2.09
C GLY A 104 1.74 -0.95 -2.26
N THR A 105 1.47 -0.41 -3.45
CA THR A 105 1.64 1.01 -3.77
C THR A 105 0.32 1.77 -3.89
N ARG A 106 -0.81 1.10 -3.62
CA ARG A 106 -2.13 1.75 -3.60
C ARG A 106 -2.27 2.65 -2.36
N SER A 107 -3.06 3.70 -2.52
CA SER A 107 -3.42 4.62 -1.43
C SER A 107 -4.91 4.95 -1.54
N PHE A 108 -5.27 6.20 -1.83
CA PHE A 108 -6.62 6.63 -2.14
C PHE A 108 -7.11 6.13 -3.52
N TYR A 109 -6.20 5.60 -4.33
CA TYR A 109 -6.51 4.96 -5.61
C TYR A 109 -5.57 3.77 -5.84
N THR A 110 -5.98 2.89 -6.75
CA THR A 110 -5.13 1.78 -7.22
C THR A 110 -4.44 2.19 -8.53
N PRO A 111 -3.11 2.25 -8.58
CA PRO A 111 -2.42 2.59 -9.81
C PRO A 111 -2.49 1.43 -10.82
N MET A 112 -2.49 1.74 -12.12
CA MET A 112 -2.42 0.74 -13.21
C MET A 112 -3.44 -0.42 -13.10
N PRO A 113 -4.74 -0.14 -12.88
CA PRO A 113 -5.74 -1.18 -12.57
C PRO A 113 -5.92 -2.20 -13.71
N GLY A 114 -5.64 -1.82 -14.96
CA GLY A 114 -5.63 -2.74 -16.09
C GLY A 114 -4.59 -3.85 -15.97
N ARG A 115 -3.38 -3.52 -15.48
CA ARG A 115 -2.29 -4.48 -15.24
C ARG A 115 -2.62 -5.41 -14.07
N LEU A 116 -3.22 -4.87 -13.01
CA LEU A 116 -3.72 -5.67 -11.87
C LEU A 116 -4.78 -6.68 -12.31
N ARG A 117 -5.78 -6.26 -13.08
CA ARG A 117 -6.81 -7.18 -13.60
C ARG A 117 -6.21 -8.27 -14.50
N ALA A 118 -5.23 -7.93 -15.33
CA ALA A 118 -4.53 -8.90 -16.17
C ALA A 118 -3.74 -9.91 -15.33
N ALA A 119 -3.02 -9.45 -14.30
CA ALA A 119 -2.30 -10.32 -13.37
C ALA A 119 -3.25 -11.24 -12.60
N ASN A 120 -4.37 -10.73 -12.06
CA ASN A 120 -5.36 -11.54 -11.35
C ASN A 120 -5.94 -12.66 -12.23
N ARG A 121 -6.24 -12.39 -13.51
CA ARG A 121 -6.69 -13.43 -14.45
C ARG A 121 -5.61 -14.48 -14.73
N ALA A 122 -4.36 -14.05 -14.87
CA ALA A 122 -3.25 -14.97 -15.11
C ALA A 122 -2.99 -15.85 -13.88
N ILE A 123 -2.98 -15.26 -12.67
CA ILE A 123 -2.83 -15.98 -11.41
C ILE A 123 -3.94 -17.02 -11.25
N SER A 124 -5.20 -16.64 -11.42
CA SER A 124 -6.31 -17.58 -11.20
C SER A 124 -6.28 -18.75 -12.19
N ALA A 125 -5.94 -18.49 -13.46
CA ALA A 125 -5.76 -19.53 -14.47
C ALA A 125 -4.56 -20.46 -14.17
N LEU A 126 -3.46 -19.92 -13.64
CA LEU A 126 -2.28 -20.72 -13.29
C LEU A 126 -2.50 -21.52 -11.99
N MET A 127 -3.16 -20.94 -10.99
CA MET A 127 -3.50 -21.63 -9.73
C MET A 127 -4.41 -22.82 -9.98
N ALA A 128 -5.36 -22.72 -10.91
CA ALA A 128 -6.24 -23.82 -11.28
C ALA A 128 -5.52 -25.06 -11.86
N LYS A 129 -4.27 -24.88 -12.30
CA LYS A 129 -3.39 -25.94 -12.83
C LYS A 129 -2.48 -26.57 -11.77
N GLN A 130 -2.40 -25.99 -10.57
CA GLN A 130 -1.60 -26.56 -9.49
C GLN A 130 -2.26 -27.83 -8.92
N PRO A 131 -1.48 -28.70 -8.24
CA PRO A 131 -2.04 -29.87 -7.57
C PRO A 131 -3.18 -29.48 -6.64
N ARG A 132 -4.29 -30.23 -6.74
CA ARG A 132 -5.55 -29.88 -6.07
C ARG A 132 -5.59 -30.49 -4.67
N PRO A 133 -6.05 -29.74 -3.66
CA PRO A 133 -6.37 -30.33 -2.36
C PRO A 133 -7.59 -31.25 -2.49
N ALA A 134 -7.77 -32.17 -1.54
CA ALA A 134 -8.82 -33.19 -1.59
C ALA A 134 -10.24 -32.60 -1.74
N GLN A 135 -10.49 -31.44 -1.14
CA GLN A 135 -11.76 -30.69 -1.21
C GLN A 135 -12.13 -30.18 -2.62
N ASP A 136 -11.17 -30.13 -3.54
CA ASP A 136 -11.35 -29.67 -4.92
C ASP A 136 -11.36 -30.81 -5.94
N LEU A 137 -11.32 -32.07 -5.47
CA LEU A 137 -11.47 -33.26 -6.30
C LEU A 137 -12.89 -33.31 -6.87
N GLY A 138 -13.02 -33.14 -8.18
CA GLY A 138 -14.30 -33.08 -8.89
C GLY A 138 -14.59 -31.73 -9.54
N LYS A 139 -13.89 -30.66 -9.14
CA LYS A 139 -14.04 -29.35 -9.80
C LYS A 139 -13.28 -29.31 -11.13
N SER A 140 -13.87 -28.67 -12.14
CA SER A 140 -13.16 -28.41 -13.40
C SER A 140 -12.10 -27.32 -13.21
N GLU A 141 -11.04 -27.32 -14.04
CA GLU A 141 -10.03 -26.24 -14.03
C GLU A 141 -10.69 -24.86 -14.23
N ARG A 142 -11.72 -24.77 -15.08
CA ARG A 142 -12.46 -23.52 -15.30
C ARG A 142 -13.18 -23.05 -14.04
N GLN A 143 -13.76 -23.97 -13.27
CA GLN A 143 -14.43 -23.64 -12.02
C GLN A 143 -13.42 -23.15 -10.98
N LEU A 144 -12.30 -23.85 -10.81
CA LEU A 144 -11.22 -23.44 -9.90
C LEU A 144 -10.65 -22.08 -10.28
N ALA A 145 -10.44 -21.82 -11.57
CA ALA A 145 -9.96 -20.53 -12.04
C ALA A 145 -10.94 -19.38 -11.75
N ARG A 146 -12.26 -19.65 -11.73
CA ARG A 146 -13.28 -18.67 -11.35
C ARG A 146 -13.26 -18.41 -9.85
N GLU A 147 -13.28 -19.47 -9.04
CA GLU A 147 -13.25 -19.35 -7.57
C GLU A 147 -11.98 -18.61 -7.10
N HIS A 148 -10.80 -18.96 -7.64
CA HIS A 148 -9.57 -18.21 -7.36
C HIS A 148 -9.64 -16.76 -7.83
N HIS A 149 -10.30 -16.47 -8.95
CA HIS A 149 -10.44 -15.10 -9.42
C HIS A 149 -11.32 -14.27 -8.48
N GLU A 150 -12.42 -14.83 -8.01
CA GLU A 150 -13.31 -14.20 -7.03
C GLU A 150 -12.57 -13.87 -5.73
N LEU A 151 -11.76 -14.82 -5.22
CA LEU A 151 -10.91 -14.57 -4.05
C LEU A 151 -9.92 -13.41 -4.27
N LEU A 152 -9.33 -13.30 -5.48
CA LEU A 152 -8.38 -12.23 -5.80
C LEU A 152 -9.04 -10.85 -5.95
N LEU A 153 -10.35 -10.81 -6.20
CA LEU A 153 -11.16 -9.58 -6.33
C LEU A 153 -11.71 -9.07 -5.00
N ARG A 154 -11.72 -9.89 -3.95
CA ARG A 154 -12.09 -9.42 -2.60
C ARG A 154 -11.10 -8.37 -2.14
N ASP A 155 -11.62 -7.20 -1.77
CA ASP A 155 -10.84 -6.12 -1.18
C ASP A 155 -11.00 -6.17 0.34
N ASP A 156 -10.23 -7.03 0.98
CA ASP A 156 -10.27 -7.23 2.44
C ASP A 156 -9.42 -6.19 3.20
N THR A 157 -9.20 -5.02 2.59
CA THR A 157 -8.21 -4.09 3.09
C THR A 157 -8.81 -2.91 3.81
N PRO A 158 -8.11 -2.36 4.81
CA PRO A 158 -8.70 -1.31 5.62
C PRO A 158 -9.09 -0.11 4.78
N SER A 159 -10.32 0.37 4.95
CA SER A 159 -10.74 1.57 4.23
C SER A 159 -9.94 2.79 4.74
N VAL A 160 -9.51 3.65 3.81
CA VAL A 160 -8.66 4.80 4.17
C VAL A 160 -9.42 5.79 5.07
N LEU A 161 -10.70 6.03 4.75
CA LEU A 161 -11.54 6.95 5.54
C LEU A 161 -11.70 6.46 6.98
N TRP A 162 -12.08 5.20 7.19
CA TRP A 162 -12.28 4.68 8.55
C TRP A 162 -10.95 4.50 9.29
N SER A 163 -9.84 4.25 8.58
CA SER A 163 -8.50 4.31 9.17
C SER A 163 -8.15 5.71 9.70
N VAL A 164 -8.51 6.77 8.97
CA VAL A 164 -8.33 8.16 9.44
C VAL A 164 -9.21 8.46 10.66
N VAL A 165 -10.48 8.01 10.65
CA VAL A 165 -11.40 8.14 11.80
C VAL A 165 -10.84 7.41 13.02
N LEU A 166 -10.36 6.19 12.84
CA LEU A 166 -9.73 5.37 13.87
C LEU A 166 -8.55 6.10 14.49
N LEU A 167 -7.58 6.54 13.68
CA LEU A 167 -6.38 7.22 14.17
C LEU A 167 -6.71 8.56 14.85
N SER A 168 -7.60 9.35 14.24
CA SER A 168 -8.02 10.63 14.80
C SER A 168 -8.75 10.43 16.13
N GLY A 169 -9.62 9.43 16.22
CA GLY A 169 -10.30 9.03 17.45
C GLY A 169 -9.28 8.63 18.53
N PHE A 170 -8.32 7.77 18.18
CA PHE A 170 -7.23 7.33 19.05
C PHE A 170 -6.46 8.50 19.67
N PHE A 171 -5.96 9.42 18.83
CA PHE A 171 -5.22 10.58 19.34
C PHE A 171 -6.12 11.54 20.13
N THR A 172 -7.38 11.71 19.74
CA THR A 172 -8.32 12.60 20.42
C THR A 172 -8.63 12.11 21.84
N TRP A 173 -8.87 10.82 22.05
CA TRP A 173 -9.20 10.33 23.39
C TRP A 173 -7.98 10.33 24.32
N ILE A 174 -6.79 10.01 23.80
CA ILE A 174 -5.53 10.10 24.56
C ILE A 174 -5.25 11.55 24.95
N ALA A 175 -5.29 12.48 23.99
CA ALA A 175 -5.10 13.90 24.27
C ALA A 175 -6.18 14.43 25.22
N GLY A 176 -7.41 13.94 25.09
CA GLY A 176 -8.51 14.21 26.01
C GLY A 176 -8.21 13.78 27.43
N ALA A 177 -7.69 12.57 27.62
CA ALA A 177 -7.33 12.04 28.94
C ALA A 177 -6.21 12.87 29.58
N PHE A 178 -5.14 13.18 28.83
CA PHE A 178 -4.09 14.07 29.32
C PHE A 178 -4.61 15.48 29.62
N GLY A 179 -5.47 16.03 28.77
CA GLY A 179 -6.10 17.32 29.00
C GLY A 179 -6.95 17.33 30.28
N PHE A 180 -7.70 16.25 30.53
CA PHE A 180 -8.47 16.07 31.76
C PHE A 180 -7.56 16.05 32.98
N ILE A 181 -6.47 15.27 32.95
CA ILE A 181 -5.54 15.15 34.07
C ILE A 181 -4.82 16.48 34.35
N TYR A 182 -4.24 17.11 33.32
CA TYR A 182 -3.38 18.28 33.51
C TYR A 182 -4.12 19.62 33.61
N ARG A 183 -5.36 19.68 33.11
CA ARG A 183 -6.13 20.93 33.07
C ARG A 183 -7.52 20.81 33.66
N GLY A 184 -8.08 19.61 33.73
CA GLY A 184 -9.38 19.37 34.37
C GLY A 184 -9.28 19.20 35.89
N LEU A 185 -8.08 18.96 36.42
CA LEU A 185 -7.81 18.80 37.85
C LEU A 185 -6.87 19.90 38.34
N GLU A 186 -7.21 20.52 39.46
CA GLU A 186 -6.30 21.37 40.23
C GLU A 186 -5.30 20.50 41.00
N ALA A 187 -4.23 21.12 41.51
CA ALA A 187 -3.16 20.42 42.23
C ALA A 187 -3.63 19.72 43.52
N ASP A 188 -4.75 20.16 44.09
CA ASP A 188 -5.40 19.55 45.26
C ASP A 188 -6.43 18.46 44.88
N GLY A 189 -6.54 18.14 43.58
CA GLY A 189 -7.48 17.15 43.04
C GLY A 189 -8.89 17.70 42.77
N ARG A 190 -9.15 19.00 42.97
CA ARG A 190 -10.46 19.59 42.65
C ARG A 190 -10.69 19.68 41.15
N LEU A 191 -11.94 19.45 40.74
CA LEU A 191 -12.35 19.52 39.35
C LEU A 191 -12.56 20.96 38.90
N VAL A 192 -11.82 21.38 37.88
CA VAL A 192 -12.12 22.59 37.11
C VAL A 192 -13.28 22.27 36.16
N ARG A 193 -14.51 22.23 36.68
CA ARG A 193 -15.72 21.73 36.00
C ARG A 193 -15.83 22.03 34.50
N PRO A 194 -15.77 23.30 34.02
CA PRO A 194 -15.95 23.58 32.60
C PRO A 194 -14.85 22.95 31.74
N LEU A 195 -13.62 22.88 32.25
CA LEU A 195 -12.48 22.32 31.55
C LEU A 195 -12.49 20.79 31.62
N ALA A 196 -12.79 20.23 32.79
CA ALA A 196 -12.97 18.80 33.00
C ALA A 196 -14.07 18.21 32.10
N ILE A 197 -15.23 18.85 32.01
CA ILE A 197 -16.34 18.41 31.16
C ILE A 197 -15.93 18.42 29.68
N ARG A 198 -15.27 19.49 29.21
CA ARG A 198 -14.78 19.57 27.83
C ARG A 198 -13.83 18.41 27.50
N TRP A 199 -12.89 18.12 28.38
CA TRP A 199 -11.94 17.03 28.17
C TRP A 199 -12.60 15.65 28.27
N LEU A 200 -13.60 15.48 29.15
CA LEU A 200 -14.39 14.25 29.23
C LEU A 200 -15.18 14.00 27.93
N PHE A 201 -15.79 15.04 27.35
CA PHE A 201 -16.43 14.93 26.03
C PHE A 201 -15.43 14.59 24.91
N ALA A 202 -14.22 15.15 24.96
CA ALA A 202 -13.16 14.78 24.01
C ALA A 202 -12.75 13.30 24.16
N VAL A 203 -12.65 12.80 25.39
CA VAL A 203 -12.40 11.37 25.66
C VAL A 203 -13.53 10.51 25.10
N ALA A 204 -14.78 10.80 25.47
CA ALA A 204 -15.93 10.00 25.05
C ALA A 204 -16.12 10.02 23.52
N GLY A 205 -16.03 11.19 22.91
CA GLY A 205 -16.15 11.35 21.45
C GLY A 205 -14.98 10.69 20.70
N GLY A 206 -13.75 10.86 21.19
CA GLY A 206 -12.57 10.20 20.61
C GLY A 206 -12.64 8.69 20.72
N LEU A 207 -13.10 8.15 21.87
CA LEU A 207 -13.27 6.72 22.08
C LEU A 207 -14.35 6.15 21.16
N ALA A 208 -15.50 6.82 21.04
CA ALA A 208 -16.56 6.41 20.14
C ALA A 208 -16.10 6.39 18.68
N ALA A 209 -15.41 7.45 18.23
CA ALA A 209 -14.83 7.52 16.90
C ALA A 209 -13.79 6.41 16.67
N TRP A 210 -12.95 6.10 17.66
CA TRP A 210 -11.97 5.03 17.58
C TRP A 210 -12.64 3.65 17.43
N VAL A 211 -13.66 3.34 18.23
CA VAL A 211 -14.41 2.07 18.14
C VAL A 211 -15.12 1.94 16.79
N VAL A 212 -15.81 2.98 16.34
CA VAL A 212 -16.46 2.99 15.01
C VAL A 212 -15.41 2.78 13.91
N GLY A 213 -14.27 3.46 14.03
CA GLY A 213 -13.14 3.28 13.14
C GLY A 213 -12.62 1.85 13.12
N MET A 214 -12.48 1.18 14.26
CA MET A 214 -12.04 -0.22 14.31
C MET A 214 -13.01 -1.21 13.67
N ILE A 215 -14.32 -0.95 13.77
CA ILE A 215 -15.35 -1.85 13.21
C ILE A 215 -15.45 -1.69 11.68
N LEU A 216 -15.21 -0.48 11.18
CA LEU A 216 -15.46 -0.12 9.78
C LEU A 216 -14.18 0.05 8.94
N ALA A 217 -13.00 0.10 9.56
CA ALA A 217 -11.71 0.10 8.87
C ALA A 217 -11.48 -1.26 8.23
#